data_AF-A0A358HTS6-F1
#
_entry.id   AF-A0A358HTS6-F1
#
_cell.length_a   1.000
_cell.length_b   1.000
_cell.length_c   1.000
_cell.angle_alpha   90.00
_cell.angle_beta   90.00
_cell.angle_gamma   90.00
#
_symmetry.space_group_name_H-M   'P 1'
#
loop_
_entity.id
_entity.type
_entity.pdbx_description
1 polymer ?
#
loop_
_entity_poly.entity_id
_entity_poly.type
_entity_poly.pdbx_seq_one_letter_code
_entity_poly.pdbx_strand_id
1 'polypeptide(L)'
;TQQINQAQMDRWSVVATLNYLSVEDETNIIAAKVPDFDTPEGRSKIEAMVALANLTRHGFVAGDISTVMSPRTVITLAENTKIFGDMSYAFRVTFLNRCDEVERPILAEYYQRCFGEELPEEAINVMVR
;
A
#
# COMPACT_ATOMS: atom_id res chain seq x y z
N THR A 1 -15.72 -12.58 -11.01
CA THR A 1 -16.98 -12.40 -10.25
C THR A 1 -18.07 -11.92 -11.21
N GLN A 2 -19.30 -12.38 -11.07
CA GLN A 2 -20.41 -11.93 -11.93
C GLN A 2 -20.69 -10.45 -11.69
N GLN A 3 -20.90 -9.66 -12.75
CA GLN A 3 -21.34 -8.26 -12.60
C GLN A 3 -22.75 -8.22 -12.02
N ILE A 4 -22.98 -7.31 -11.07
CA ILE A 4 -24.30 -7.11 -10.44
C ILE A 4 -25.14 -6.24 -11.37
N ASN A 5 -26.35 -6.69 -11.69
CA ASN A 5 -27.29 -5.93 -12.53
C ASN A 5 -28.27 -5.08 -11.69
N GLN A 6 -28.99 -4.17 -12.34
CA GLN A 6 -29.89 -3.22 -11.66
C GLN A 6 -30.98 -3.92 -10.84
N ALA A 7 -31.57 -5.02 -11.34
CA ALA A 7 -32.63 -5.73 -10.63
C ALA A 7 -32.13 -6.44 -9.35
N GLN A 8 -30.83 -6.70 -9.27
CA GLN A 8 -30.18 -7.18 -8.06
C GLN A 8 -29.87 -6.01 -7.11
N MET A 9 -29.45 -4.85 -7.65
CA MET A 9 -29.22 -3.62 -6.87
C MET A 9 -30.46 -3.14 -6.11
N ASP A 10 -31.62 -3.16 -6.76
CA ASP A 10 -32.89 -2.70 -6.17
C ASP A 10 -33.39 -3.56 -4.99
N ARG A 11 -32.74 -4.72 -4.71
CA ARG A 11 -33.08 -5.59 -3.57
C ARG A 11 -32.33 -5.23 -2.28
N TRP A 12 -31.40 -4.28 -2.31
CA TRP A 12 -30.76 -3.77 -1.11
C TRP A 12 -31.52 -2.57 -0.55
N SER A 13 -32.01 -2.69 0.70
CA SER A 13 -32.67 -1.59 1.39
C SER A 13 -31.70 -0.58 2.01
N VAL A 14 -30.41 -0.94 2.12
CA VAL A 14 -29.34 -0.06 2.64
C VAL A 14 -28.10 -0.29 1.80
N VAL A 15 -27.51 0.81 1.32
CA VAL A 15 -26.26 0.82 0.56
C VAL A 15 -25.30 1.79 1.25
N ALA A 16 -24.06 1.34 1.48
CA ALA A 16 -23.00 2.16 2.04
C ALA A 16 -21.77 2.11 1.11
N THR A 17 -21.07 3.22 1.03
CA THR A 17 -19.81 3.32 0.29
C THR A 17 -18.64 3.21 1.27
N LEU A 18 -17.66 2.36 0.94
CA LEU A 18 -16.38 2.34 1.64
C LEU A 18 -15.34 3.03 0.76
N ASN A 19 -14.87 4.18 1.23
CA ASN A 19 -13.74 4.90 0.66
C ASN A 19 -12.48 4.66 1.49
N TYR A 20 -11.34 5.15 1.00
CA TYR A 20 -10.11 5.19 1.79
C TYR A 20 -10.31 6.08 3.03
N LEU A 21 -9.66 5.66 4.12
CA LEU A 21 -9.75 6.32 5.42
C LEU A 21 -8.85 7.55 5.46
N SER A 22 -9.05 8.39 6.47
CA SER A 22 -8.06 9.42 6.79
C SER A 22 -6.73 8.76 7.17
N VAL A 23 -5.62 9.48 7.00
CA VAL A 23 -4.29 8.97 7.40
C VAL A 23 -4.30 8.59 8.88
N GLU A 24 -4.94 9.40 9.72
CA GLU A 24 -5.06 9.18 11.15
C GLU A 24 -5.81 7.88 11.48
N ASP A 25 -6.98 7.67 10.88
CA ASP A 25 -7.79 6.47 11.12
C ASP A 25 -7.08 5.21 10.62
N GLU A 26 -6.47 5.27 9.43
CA GLU A 26 -5.73 4.15 8.87
C GLU A 26 -4.53 3.79 9.74
N THR A 27 -3.75 4.79 10.19
CA THR A 27 -2.62 4.61 11.11
C THR A 27 -3.06 3.97 12.42
N ASN A 28 -4.16 4.44 13.01
CA ASN A 28 -4.70 3.88 14.26
C ASN A 28 -5.13 2.42 14.08
N ILE A 29 -5.76 2.08 12.95
CA ILE A 29 -6.16 0.70 12.64
C ILE A 29 -4.93 -0.20 12.48
N ILE A 30 -3.90 0.28 11.77
CA ILE A 30 -2.67 -0.49 11.55
C ILE A 30 -1.93 -0.70 12.88
N ALA A 31 -1.77 0.34 13.70
CA ALA A 31 -1.13 0.24 15.01
C ALA A 31 -1.87 -0.76 15.93
N ALA A 32 -3.20 -0.76 15.89
CA ALA A 32 -4.02 -1.73 16.64
C ALA A 32 -3.85 -3.18 16.11
N LYS A 33 -3.51 -3.37 14.83
CA LYS A 33 -3.28 -4.69 14.22
C LYS A 33 -1.85 -5.17 14.35
N VAL A 34 -0.88 -4.27 14.46
CA VAL A 34 0.54 -4.55 14.62
C VAL A 34 1.05 -3.81 15.87
N PRO A 35 0.72 -4.28 17.10
CA PRO A 35 0.95 -3.53 18.34
C PRO A 35 2.41 -3.17 18.61
N ASP A 36 3.38 -3.88 18.02
CA ASP A 36 4.81 -3.55 18.15
C ASP A 36 5.17 -2.20 17.52
N PHE A 37 4.34 -1.70 16.60
CA PHE A 37 4.48 -0.37 16.01
C PHE A 37 3.70 0.71 16.77
N ASP A 38 3.01 0.37 17.87
CA ASP A 38 2.31 1.35 18.72
C ASP A 38 3.27 2.07 19.69
N THR A 39 4.34 2.64 19.10
CA THR A 39 5.30 3.53 19.74
C THR A 39 5.38 4.82 18.93
N PRO A 40 5.92 5.93 19.47
CA PRO A 40 6.08 7.16 18.70
C PRO A 40 6.83 6.95 17.38
N GLU A 41 7.92 6.18 17.40
CA GLU A 41 8.73 5.88 16.21
C GLU A 41 8.01 4.91 15.27
N GLY A 42 7.29 3.92 15.82
CA GLY A 42 6.52 2.95 15.04
C GLY A 42 5.34 3.61 14.33
N ARG A 43 4.64 4.54 15.00
CA ARG A 43 3.55 5.33 14.42
C ARG A 43 4.03 6.21 13.27
N SER A 44 5.17 6.89 13.42
CA SER A 44 5.79 7.64 12.32
C SER A 44 6.11 6.75 11.11
N LYS A 45 6.56 5.51 11.34
CA LYS A 45 6.76 4.53 10.25
C LYS A 45 5.45 4.12 9.59
N ILE A 46 4.39 3.87 10.37
CA ILE A 46 3.07 3.55 9.84
C ILE A 46 2.55 4.71 8.99
N GLU A 47 2.67 5.96 9.47
CA GLU A 47 2.26 7.15 8.71
C GLU A 47 2.97 7.24 7.36
N ALA A 48 4.27 6.94 7.31
CA ALA A 48 5.02 6.85 6.06
C ALA A 48 4.51 5.73 5.13
N MET A 49 4.14 4.56 5.68
CA MET A 49 3.53 3.49 4.89
C MET A 49 2.14 3.87 4.35
N VAL A 50 1.33 4.58 5.14
CA VAL A 50 0.02 5.09 4.71
C VAL A 50 0.18 6.19 3.66
N ALA A 51 1.20 7.06 3.80
CA ALA A 51 1.53 8.06 2.80
C ALA A 51 1.93 7.41 1.46
N LEU A 52 2.75 6.35 1.50
CA LEU A 52 3.09 5.56 0.32
C LEU A 52 1.82 4.95 -0.30
N ALA A 53 0.93 4.38 0.52
CA ALA A 53 -0.34 3.85 0.03
C ALA A 53 -1.18 4.94 -0.66
N ASN A 54 -1.23 6.16 -0.11
CA ASN A 54 -1.93 7.29 -0.74
C ASN A 54 -1.30 7.72 -2.06
N LEU A 55 0.04 7.72 -2.19
CA LEU A 55 0.69 7.96 -3.48
C LEU A 55 0.28 6.90 -4.52
N THR A 56 0.24 5.61 -4.14
CA THR A 56 -0.25 4.56 -5.06
C THR A 56 -1.72 4.76 -5.45
N ARG A 57 -2.57 5.19 -4.52
CA ARG A 57 -3.99 5.48 -4.79
C ARG A 57 -4.13 6.66 -5.76
N HIS A 58 -3.33 7.71 -5.60
CA HIS A 58 -3.30 8.85 -6.53
C HIS A 58 -2.78 8.45 -7.90
N GLY A 59 -1.67 7.70 -7.97
CA GLY A 59 -1.11 7.20 -9.23
C GLY A 59 -2.10 6.32 -9.99
N PHE A 60 -2.87 5.49 -9.27
CA PHE A 60 -3.92 4.68 -9.89
C PHE A 60 -5.07 5.53 -10.47
N VAL A 61 -5.50 6.57 -9.77
CA VAL A 61 -6.52 7.50 -10.28
C VAL A 61 -6.00 8.30 -11.49
N ALA A 62 -4.72 8.64 -11.50
CA ALA A 62 -4.06 9.32 -12.61
C ALA A 62 -3.80 8.41 -13.83
N GLY A 63 -3.80 7.08 -13.63
CA GLY A 63 -3.45 6.09 -14.65
C GLY A 63 -1.96 5.81 -14.78
N ASP A 64 -1.14 6.27 -13.82
CA ASP A 64 0.31 6.06 -13.79
C ASP A 64 0.68 4.63 -13.36
N ILE A 65 -0.15 4.01 -12.52
CA ILE A 65 0.01 2.63 -12.06
C ILE A 65 -1.31 1.86 -12.09
N SER A 66 -1.23 0.54 -12.19
CA SER A 66 -2.39 -0.36 -12.30
C SER A 66 -2.79 -1.03 -10.99
N THR A 67 -1.98 -0.89 -9.93
CA THR A 67 -2.18 -1.57 -8.65
C THR A 67 -2.20 -0.58 -7.48
N VAL A 68 -3.15 -0.74 -6.55
CA VAL A 68 -3.29 0.10 -5.34
C VAL A 68 -2.91 -0.64 -4.06
N MET A 69 -2.44 0.13 -3.07
CA MET A 69 -2.30 -0.36 -1.70
C MET A 69 -3.59 -0.16 -0.90
N SER A 70 -4.19 -1.27 -0.48
CA SER A 70 -5.30 -1.27 0.49
C SER A 70 -4.77 -1.15 1.94
N PRO A 71 -5.62 -0.80 2.92
CA PRO A 71 -5.22 -0.85 4.34
C PRO A 71 -4.68 -2.22 4.75
N ARG A 72 -5.20 -3.31 4.17
CA ARG A 72 -4.67 -4.67 4.39
C ARG A 72 -3.24 -4.82 3.89
N THR A 73 -2.91 -4.21 2.75
CA THR A 73 -1.55 -4.20 2.23
C THR A 73 -0.61 -3.47 3.19
N VAL A 74 -1.05 -2.37 3.79
CA VAL A 74 -0.23 -1.63 4.76
C VAL A 74 0.00 -2.43 6.04
N ILE A 75 -1.03 -3.13 6.54
CA ILE A 75 -0.88 -4.06 7.68
C ILE A 75 0.17 -5.14 7.36
N THR A 76 0.06 -5.81 6.20
CA THR A 76 1.02 -6.84 5.79
C THR A 76 2.43 -6.27 5.59
N LEU A 77 2.55 -5.02 5.12
CA LEU A 77 3.84 -4.35 5.02
C LEU A 77 4.47 -4.18 6.42
N ALA A 78 3.73 -3.65 7.38
CA ALA A 78 4.21 -3.48 8.75
C ALA A 78 4.61 -4.81 9.41
N GLU A 79 3.80 -5.86 9.24
CA GLU A 79 4.12 -7.21 9.71
C GLU A 79 5.41 -7.74 9.08
N ASN A 80 5.57 -7.60 7.76
CA ASN A 80 6.77 -8.05 7.05
C ASN A 80 8.00 -7.23 7.44
N THR A 81 7.88 -5.92 7.65
CA THR A 81 8.98 -5.08 8.14
C THR A 81 9.47 -5.58 9.50
N LYS A 82 8.56 -6.00 10.39
CA LYS A 82 8.92 -6.63 11.66
C LYS A 82 9.65 -7.96 11.45
N ILE A 83 9.10 -8.83 10.59
CA ILE A 83 9.63 -10.18 10.37
C ILE A 83 11.03 -10.15 9.77
N PHE A 84 11.24 -9.31 8.76
CA PHE A 84 12.50 -9.26 8.01
C PHE A 84 13.51 -8.26 8.60
N GLY A 85 13.05 -7.28 9.38
CA GLY A 85 13.90 -6.19 9.86
C GLY A 85 14.37 -5.22 8.77
N ASP A 86 13.76 -5.30 7.58
CA ASP A 86 14.13 -4.53 6.38
C ASP A 86 12.86 -4.01 5.70
N MET A 87 12.70 -2.68 5.64
CA MET A 87 11.55 -2.01 5.04
C MET A 87 11.51 -2.18 3.52
N SER A 88 12.66 -2.03 2.86
CA SER A 88 12.79 -2.12 1.41
C SER A 88 12.45 -3.53 0.94
N TYR A 89 12.97 -4.54 1.63
CA TYR A 89 12.64 -5.94 1.34
C TYR A 89 11.17 -6.25 1.63
N ALA A 90 10.63 -5.80 2.77
CA ALA A 90 9.22 -5.97 3.12
C ALA A 90 8.29 -5.34 2.07
N PHE A 91 8.59 -4.14 1.59
CA PHE A 91 7.85 -3.49 0.51
C PHE A 91 7.90 -4.30 -0.78
N ARG A 92 9.08 -4.82 -1.13
CA ARG A 92 9.27 -5.61 -2.34
C ARG A 92 8.35 -6.84 -2.37
N VAL A 93 8.37 -7.62 -1.30
CA VAL A 93 7.58 -8.87 -1.22
C VAL A 93 6.10 -8.65 -0.95
N THR A 94 5.72 -7.51 -0.38
CA THR A 94 4.31 -7.16 -0.08
C THR A 94 3.58 -6.52 -1.26
N PHE A 95 4.30 -5.71 -2.05
CA PHE A 95 3.69 -4.86 -3.05
C PHE A 95 4.44 -4.85 -4.38
N LEU A 96 5.72 -4.50 -4.39
CA LEU A 96 6.43 -4.24 -5.66
C LEU A 96 6.41 -5.43 -6.64
N ASN A 97 6.58 -6.66 -6.14
CA ASN A 97 6.67 -7.86 -6.97
C ASN A 97 5.38 -8.20 -7.74
N ARG A 98 4.23 -7.66 -7.33
CA ARG A 98 2.95 -7.86 -8.05
C ARG A 98 2.59 -6.72 -8.99
N CYS A 99 3.38 -5.64 -9.01
CA CYS A 99 3.19 -4.53 -9.93
C CYS A 99 3.88 -4.81 -11.26
N ASP A 100 3.40 -4.14 -12.32
CA ASP A 100 4.04 -4.21 -13.62
C ASP A 100 5.47 -3.65 -13.54
N GLU A 101 6.40 -4.25 -14.28
CA GLU A 101 7.80 -3.84 -14.31
C GLU A 101 7.97 -2.41 -14.82
N VAL A 102 7.11 -1.96 -15.75
CA VAL A 102 7.15 -0.59 -16.28
C VAL A 102 6.78 0.47 -15.25
N GLU A 103 6.05 0.09 -14.20
CA GLU A 103 5.59 0.98 -13.12
C GLU A 103 6.60 1.06 -11.96
N ARG A 104 7.58 0.16 -11.90
CA ARG A 104 8.52 0.06 -10.77
C ARG A 104 9.37 1.33 -10.55
N PRO A 105 9.82 2.06 -11.58
CA PRO A 105 10.50 3.34 -11.36
C PRO A 105 9.63 4.37 -10.65
N ILE A 106 8.34 4.44 -10.98
CA ILE A 106 7.37 5.35 -10.34
C ILE A 106 7.17 4.94 -8.87
N LEU A 107 7.01 3.63 -8.62
CA LEU A 107 6.89 3.10 -7.27
C LEU A 107 8.15 3.31 -6.42
N ALA A 108 9.34 3.27 -7.04
CA ALA A 108 10.60 3.58 -6.38
C ALA A 108 10.68 5.06 -5.98
N GLU A 109 10.22 5.98 -6.83
CA GLU A 109 10.10 7.40 -6.48
C GLU A 109 9.14 7.60 -5.30
N TYR A 110 7.98 6.95 -5.31
CA TYR A 110 7.03 7.03 -4.21
C TYR A 110 7.62 6.51 -2.90
N TYR A 111 8.34 5.39 -2.96
CA TYR A 111 9.04 4.82 -1.81
C TYR A 111 10.08 5.80 -1.26
N GLN A 112 10.94 6.36 -2.12
CA GLN A 112 11.97 7.32 -1.74
C GLN A 112 11.36 8.58 -1.12
N ARG A 113 10.25 9.09 -1.66
CA ARG A 113 9.55 10.26 -1.11
C ARG A 113 8.99 10.03 0.29
N CYS A 114 8.58 8.81 0.60
CA CYS A 114 7.99 8.47 1.90
C CYS A 114 9.03 8.07 2.94
N PHE A 115 10.10 7.37 2.54
CA PHE A 115 11.09 6.80 3.47
C PHE A 115 12.47 7.46 3.41
N GLY A 116 12.75 8.27 2.40
CA GLY A 116 14.07 8.90 2.20
C GLY A 116 15.16 7.91 1.78
N GLU A 117 14.79 6.69 1.38
CA GLU A 117 15.69 5.59 1.02
C GLU A 117 15.39 5.10 -0.39
N GLU A 118 16.43 4.67 -1.11
CA GLU A 118 16.27 4.08 -2.45
C GLU A 118 16.06 2.57 -2.36
N LEU A 119 15.23 2.05 -3.27
CA LEU A 119 15.11 0.61 -3.44
C LEU A 119 16.36 0.07 -4.16
N PRO A 120 16.79 -1.17 -3.87
CA PRO A 120 17.89 -1.79 -4.59
C PRO A 120 17.65 -1.81 -6.10
N GLU A 121 18.67 -1.50 -6.91
CA GLU A 121 18.54 -1.47 -8.38
C GLU A 121 17.98 -2.79 -8.95
N GLU A 122 18.35 -3.92 -8.34
CA GLU A 122 17.85 -5.26 -8.70
C GLU A 122 16.33 -5.41 -8.57
N ALA A 123 15.71 -4.62 -7.68
CA ALA A 123 14.27 -4.61 -7.49
C ALA A 123 13.55 -3.74 -8.55
N ILE A 124 14.23 -2.71 -9.05
CA ILE A 124 13.70 -1.73 -10.00
C ILE A 124 13.89 -2.23 -11.45
N ASN A 125 15.09 -2.71 -11.77
CA ASN A 125 15.49 -3.12 -13.10
C ASN A 125 15.39 -4.64 -13.26
N VAL A 126 14.36 -5.10 -13.96
CA VAL A 126 14.38 -6.44 -14.55
C VAL A 126 15.10 -6.35 -15.88
N MET A 127 16.43 -6.33 -15.84
CA MET A 127 17.22 -6.64 -17.04
C MET A 127 16.92 -8.09 -17.41
N VAL A 128 16.06 -8.29 -18.40
CA VAL A 128 15.95 -9.56 -19.12
C VAL A 128 17.34 -9.83 -19.72
N ARG A 129 18.04 -10.80 -19.16
CA ARG A 129 19.21 -11.41 -19.83
C ARG A 129 18.73 -12.37 -20.91
#